data_AF-A0A818JZW6-F1
#
_entry.id   AF-A0A818JZW6-F1
#
_cell.length_a   1.000
_cell.length_b   1.000
_cell.length_c   1.000
_cell.angle_alpha   90.00
_cell.angle_beta   90.00
_cell.angle_gamma   90.00
#
_symmetry.space_group_name_H-M   'P 1'
#
loop_
_entity.id
_entity.type
_entity.pdbx_description
1 polymer ?
#
loop_
_entity_poly.entity_id
_entity_poly.type
_entity_poly.pdbx_seq_one_letter_code
_entity_poly.pdbx_strand_id
1 'polypeptide(L)'
;MATLGRPFRLGMLYDMRSDKIIAGATLWDPQNLANNTSTFLQPYTGFEVITDDSLQNKAHALGVEASLKLSMVGGLVDISGSAKYAENFQQTRHETRLSLKYSTTTRFE
;
A
#
# COMPACT_ATOMS: atom_id res chain seq x y z
N MET A 1 3.26 -3.94 -6.20
CA MET A 1 3.22 -2.52 -5.80
C MET A 1 2.30 -2.38 -4.60
N ALA A 2 2.72 -1.68 -3.54
CA ALA A 2 1.88 -1.46 -2.36
C ALA A 2 0.71 -0.50 -2.67
N THR A 3 -0.49 -0.84 -2.18
CA THR A 3 -1.70 -0.02 -2.42
C THR A 3 -1.73 1.24 -1.56
N LEU A 4 -1.07 1.19 -0.39
CA LEU A 4 -0.98 2.30 0.58
C LEU A 4 -2.34 2.84 1.04
N GLY A 5 -3.34 1.94 1.12
CA GLY A 5 -4.70 2.28 1.51
C GLY A 5 -5.55 2.90 0.41
N ARG A 6 -5.00 3.12 -0.79
CA ARG A 6 -5.77 3.60 -1.94
C ARG A 6 -6.73 2.52 -2.43
N PRO A 7 -7.96 2.89 -2.85
CA PRO A 7 -8.92 1.92 -3.35
C PRO A 7 -8.53 1.46 -4.75
N PHE A 8 -8.19 0.18 -4.89
CA PHE A 8 -8.01 -0.48 -6.18
C PHE A 8 -9.20 -1.36 -6.49
N ARG A 9 -9.55 -1.44 -7.78
CA ARG A 9 -10.50 -2.41 -8.33
C ARG A 9 -9.91 -2.97 -9.62
N LEU A 10 -10.26 -4.20 -9.94
CA LEU A 10 -9.86 -4.79 -11.21
C LEU A 10 -10.34 -3.93 -12.38
N GLY A 11 -9.52 -3.82 -13.43
CA GLY A 11 -9.82 -3.02 -14.63
C GLY A 11 -9.56 -1.51 -14.52
N MET A 12 -9.19 -0.99 -13.34
CA MET A 12 -8.78 0.41 -13.20
C MET A 12 -7.48 0.69 -13.96
N LEU A 13 -7.42 1.87 -14.59
CA LEU A 13 -6.20 2.38 -15.21
C LEU A 13 -5.31 3.10 -14.17
N TYR A 14 -3.99 3.02 -14.38
CA TYR A 14 -3.00 3.63 -13.51
C TYR A 14 -2.02 4.48 -14.31
N ASP A 15 -1.88 5.75 -13.92
CA ASP A 15 -0.87 6.66 -14.49
C ASP A 15 0.41 6.59 -13.66
N MET A 16 1.45 6.00 -14.25
CA MET A 16 2.77 5.85 -13.62
C MET A 16 3.48 7.19 -13.39
N ARG A 17 3.19 8.25 -14.17
CA ARG A 17 3.90 9.54 -14.03
C ARG A 17 3.41 10.36 -12.85
N SER A 18 2.11 10.24 -12.55
CA SER A 18 1.48 10.96 -11.44
C SER A 18 1.23 10.07 -10.22
N ASP A 19 1.51 8.77 -10.33
CA ASP A 19 1.18 7.73 -9.35
C ASP A 19 -0.31 7.68 -8.97
N LYS A 20 -1.20 8.02 -9.91
CA LYS A 20 -2.65 8.11 -9.67
C LYS A 20 -3.44 7.00 -10.33
N ILE A 21 -4.49 6.58 -9.62
CA ILE A 21 -5.53 5.68 -10.13
C ILE A 21 -6.54 6.54 -10.90
N ILE A 22 -6.83 6.17 -12.14
CA ILE A 22 -7.83 6.85 -12.95
C ILE A 22 -9.19 6.22 -12.65
N ALA A 23 -9.91 6.82 -11.70
CA ALA A 23 -11.22 6.34 -11.28
C ALA A 23 -12.25 6.43 -12.42
N GLY A 24 -13.09 5.40 -12.55
CA GLY A 24 -14.20 5.37 -13.51
C GLY A 24 -13.83 5.05 -14.96
N ALA A 25 -12.54 5.01 -15.30
CA ALA A 25 -12.07 4.56 -16.60
C ALA A 25 -11.66 3.09 -16.55
N THR A 26 -12.24 2.27 -17.42
CA THR A 26 -11.88 0.86 -17.65
C THR A 26 -11.90 0.59 -19.16
N LEU A 27 -10.99 -0.26 -19.62
CA LEU A 27 -10.99 -0.75 -21.01
C LEU A 27 -11.91 -1.96 -21.20
N TRP A 28 -12.43 -2.49 -20.09
CA TRP A 28 -13.26 -3.69 -20.08
C TRP A 28 -14.72 -3.33 -19.85
N ASP A 29 -15.60 -4.02 -20.58
CA ASP A 29 -17.01 -4.06 -20.23
C ASP A 29 -17.17 -4.65 -18.81
N PRO A 30 -17.92 -4.00 -17.90
CA PRO A 30 -18.05 -4.46 -16.51
C PRO A 30 -18.60 -5.88 -16.34
N GLN A 31 -19.51 -6.32 -17.21
CA GLN A 31 -20.08 -7.67 -17.13
C GLN A 31 -19.04 -8.71 -17.56
N ASN A 32 -18.34 -8.45 -18.65
CA ASN A 32 -17.26 -9.33 -19.10
C ASN A 32 -16.13 -9.39 -18.08
N LEU A 33 -15.76 -8.27 -17.46
CA LEU A 33 -14.74 -8.26 -16.42
C LEU A 33 -15.14 -9.15 -15.23
N ALA A 34 -16.38 -9.01 -14.75
CA ALA A 34 -16.90 -9.82 -13.65
C ALA A 34 -16.94 -11.32 -14.00
N ASN A 35 -17.41 -11.67 -15.19
CA ASN A 35 -17.50 -13.06 -15.65
C ASN A 35 -16.13 -13.74 -15.83
N ASN A 36 -15.08 -12.95 -16.04
CA ASN A 36 -13.71 -13.46 -16.23
C ASN A 36 -12.80 -13.20 -15.02
N THR A 37 -13.34 -12.70 -13.90
CA THR A 37 -12.59 -12.54 -12.66
C THR A 37 -12.56 -13.87 -11.92
N SER A 38 -11.37 -14.33 -11.54
CA SER A 38 -11.19 -15.52 -10.70
C SER A 38 -10.62 -15.12 -9.35
N THR A 39 -11.23 -15.61 -8.27
CA THR A 39 -10.77 -15.35 -6.90
C THR A 39 -10.21 -16.64 -6.30
N PHE A 40 -9.04 -16.55 -5.69
CA PHE A 40 -8.36 -17.68 -5.06
C PHE A 40 -8.05 -17.34 -3.60
N LEU A 41 -8.34 -18.27 -2.69
CA LEU A 41 -7.97 -18.09 -1.29
C LEU A 41 -6.45 -18.19 -1.13
N GLN A 42 -5.87 -17.20 -0.47
CA GLN A 42 -4.44 -17.14 -0.18
C GLN A 42 -4.23 -16.64 1.26
N PRO A 43 -4.61 -17.45 2.25
CA PRO A 43 -4.48 -17.07 3.64
C PRO A 43 -2.99 -16.99 4.02
N TYR A 44 -2.60 -15.85 4.57
CA TYR A 44 -1.30 -15.63 5.19
C TYR A 44 -1.47 -14.72 6.41
N THR A 45 -0.73 -15.02 7.47
CA THR A 45 -0.64 -14.18 8.65
C THR A 45 0.81 -14.16 9.12
N GLY A 46 1.34 -12.96 9.33
CA GLY A 46 2.69 -12.76 9.84
C GLY A 46 2.77 -11.51 10.71
N PHE A 47 3.84 -11.43 11.50
CA PHE A 47 4.13 -10.26 12.31
C PHE A 47 5.62 -9.89 12.23
N GLU A 48 5.92 -8.63 12.47
CA GLU A 48 7.26 -8.08 12.43
C GLU A 48 7.40 -7.01 13.52
N VAL A 49 8.48 -7.07 14.30
CA VAL A 49 8.79 -6.06 15.31
C VAL A 49 9.82 -5.11 14.73
N ILE A 50 9.49 -3.82 14.72
CA ILE A 50 10.28 -2.76 14.12
C ILE A 50 10.73 -1.81 15.23
N THR A 51 12.04 -1.67 15.39
CA THR A 51 12.68 -0.82 16.40
C THR A 51 13.22 0.49 15.84
N ASP A 52 13.39 0.57 14.52
CA ASP A 52 13.85 1.78 13.83
C ASP A 52 12.66 2.54 13.22
N ASP A 53 12.63 3.85 13.45
CA ASP A 53 11.57 4.76 13.02
C ASP A 53 11.92 5.49 11.70
N SER A 54 13.07 5.17 11.08
CA SER A 54 13.49 5.75 9.81
C SER A 54 12.46 5.53 8.70
N LEU A 55 12.27 6.55 7.86
CA LEU A 55 11.36 6.48 6.71
C LEU A 55 11.70 5.28 5.78
N GLN A 56 12.97 4.92 5.66
CA GLN A 56 13.39 3.77 4.87
C GLN A 56 12.86 2.46 5.44
N ASN A 57 12.99 2.25 6.75
CA ASN A 57 12.52 1.03 7.38
C ASN A 57 10.99 0.97 7.43
N LYS A 58 10.31 2.11 7.60
CA LYS A 58 8.85 2.17 7.47
C LYS A 58 8.35 1.84 6.07
N ALA A 59 9.00 2.40 5.04
CA ALA A 59 8.66 2.11 3.65
C ALA A 59 8.88 0.61 3.34
N HIS A 60 10.00 0.05 3.79
CA HIS A 60 10.29 -1.38 3.66
C HIS A 60 9.24 -2.25 4.37
N ALA A 61 8.88 -1.90 5.61
CA ALA A 61 7.83 -2.60 6.36
C ALA A 61 6.47 -2.58 5.64
N LEU A 62 6.16 -1.52 4.88
CA LEU A 62 4.95 -1.44 4.07
C LEU A 62 5.07 -2.09 2.68
N GLY A 63 6.20 -2.72 2.36
CA GLY A 63 6.44 -3.32 1.04
C GLY A 63 6.54 -2.30 -0.09
N VAL A 64 7.01 -1.08 0.22
CA VAL A 64 7.15 0.02 -0.74
C VAL A 64 8.50 -0.06 -1.44
N GLU A 65 8.47 -0.21 -2.76
CA GLU A 65 9.67 -0.17 -3.60
C GLU A 65 10.17 1.26 -3.83
N ALA A 66 11.41 1.40 -4.32
CA ALA A 66 12.11 2.67 -4.43
C ALA A 66 11.35 3.75 -5.24
N SER A 67 10.76 3.38 -6.37
CA SER A 67 9.99 4.31 -7.22
C SER A 67 8.78 4.88 -6.47
N LEU A 68 7.96 4.00 -5.89
CA LEU A 68 6.78 4.40 -5.12
C LEU A 68 7.14 5.18 -3.85
N LYS A 69 8.29 4.87 -3.23
CA LYS A 69 8.78 5.61 -2.06
C LYS A 69 9.01 7.09 -2.39
N LEU A 70 9.60 7.38 -3.56
CA LEU A 70 9.83 8.77 -3.96
C LEU A 70 8.51 9.53 -4.13
N SER A 71 7.53 8.91 -4.79
CA SER A 71 6.20 9.50 -5.00
C SER A 71 5.43 9.70 -3.70
N MET A 72 5.60 8.78 -2.75
CA MET A 72 5.06 8.90 -1.39
C MET A 72 5.66 10.10 -0.65
N VAL A 73 6.98 10.26 -0.67
CA VAL A 73 7.68 11.39 -0.03
C VAL A 73 7.38 12.72 -0.73
N GLY A 74 7.21 12.68 -2.05
CA GLY A 74 6.86 13.84 -2.87
C GLY A 74 5.37 14.23 -2.80
N GLY A 75 4.54 13.51 -2.03
CA GLY A 75 3.12 13.81 -1.87
C GLY A 75 2.27 13.54 -3.12
N LEU A 76 2.77 12.74 -4.07
CA LEU A 76 2.00 12.32 -5.25
C LEU A 76 0.98 11.23 -4.90
N VAL A 77 1.23 10.48 -3.83
CA VAL A 77 0.40 9.39 -3.34
C VAL A 77 -0.28 9.81 -2.04
N ASP A 78 -1.61 9.80 -2.05
CA ASP A 78 -2.40 9.94 -0.82
C ASP A 78 -2.43 8.60 -0.07
N ILE A 79 -1.94 8.62 1.17
CA ILE A 79 -1.75 7.43 2.00
C ILE A 79 -2.90 7.35 3.01
N SER A 80 -3.49 6.16 3.13
CA SER A 80 -4.59 5.94 4.07
C SER A 80 -4.48 4.61 4.84
N GLY A 81 -5.37 4.41 5.81
CA GLY A 81 -5.43 3.18 6.60
C GLY A 81 -4.12 2.90 7.35
N SER A 82 -3.67 1.65 7.31
CA SER A 82 -2.44 1.20 7.97
C SER A 82 -1.18 1.88 7.43
N ALA A 83 -1.20 2.34 6.17
CA ALA A 83 -0.05 2.96 5.54
C ALA A 83 0.27 4.35 6.11
N LYS A 84 -0.67 5.00 6.83
CA LYS A 84 -0.41 6.24 7.59
C LYS A 84 0.71 6.09 8.62
N TYR A 85 1.06 4.86 8.98
CA TYR A 85 2.27 4.57 9.75
C TYR A 85 3.52 5.22 9.14
N ALA A 86 3.61 5.33 7.80
CA ALA A 86 4.74 5.96 7.10
C ALA A 86 4.95 7.43 7.49
N GLU A 87 3.88 8.14 7.90
CA GLU A 87 3.90 9.55 8.29
C GLU A 87 4.05 9.75 9.80
N ASN A 88 3.97 8.67 10.59
CA ASN A 88 4.05 8.75 12.04
C ASN A 88 5.51 8.67 12.48
N PHE A 89 6.16 9.80 12.76
CA PHE A 89 7.56 9.84 13.21
C PHE A 89 7.70 10.11 14.72
N GLN A 90 8.82 9.69 15.30
CA GLN A 90 9.28 10.16 16.61
C GLN A 90 9.38 11.68 16.59
N GLN A 91 8.84 12.32 17.63
CA GLN A 91 8.83 13.79 17.71
C GLN A 91 10.09 14.31 18.39
N THR A 92 10.67 13.52 19.29
CA THR A 92 11.85 13.90 20.07
C THR A 92 12.91 12.81 20.05
N ARG A 93 14.16 13.18 20.38
CA ARG A 93 15.29 12.24 20.48
C ARG A 93 15.36 11.52 21.83
N HIS A 94 14.46 11.84 22.76
CA HIS A 94 14.39 11.25 24.09
C HIS A 94 13.29 10.18 24.20
N GLU A 95 12.74 9.76 23.05
CA GLU A 95 11.73 8.72 22.94
C GLU A 95 12.35 7.44 22.41
N THR A 96 11.89 6.31 22.95
CA THR A 96 12.13 5.00 22.35
C THR A 96 10.82 4.49 21.81
N ARG A 97 10.81 4.05 20.55
CA ARG A 97 9.61 3.54 19.88
C ARG A 97 9.84 2.10 19.45
N LEU A 98 8.83 1.28 19.69
CA LEU A 98 8.70 -0.07 19.17
C LEU A 98 7.38 -0.16 18.42
N SER A 99 7.43 -0.65 17.19
CA SER A 99 6.24 -0.84 16.36
C SER A 99 6.05 -2.33 16.08
N LEU A 100 4.82 -2.83 16.25
CA LEU A 100 4.44 -4.17 15.86
C LEU A 100 3.61 -4.08 14.57
N LYS A 101 4.13 -4.64 13.49
CA LYS A 101 3.40 -4.81 12.25
C LYS A 101 2.71 -6.16 12.26
N TYR A 102 1.40 -6.16 12.11
CA TYR A 102 0.60 -7.35 11.83
C TYR A 102 0.19 -7.33 10.36
N SER A 103 0.43 -8.41 9.63
CA SER A 103 0.15 -8.52 8.20
C SER A 103 -0.72 -9.74 7.94
N THR A 104 -1.81 -9.54 7.20
CA THR A 104 -2.69 -10.62 6.77
C THR A 104 -3.02 -10.51 5.28
N THR A 105 -3.10 -11.65 4.61
CA THR A 105 -3.60 -11.79 3.24
C THR A 105 -4.66 -12.87 3.27
N THR A 106 -5.77 -12.66 2.56
CA THR A 106 -6.93 -13.55 2.63
C THR A 106 -7.21 -14.21 1.29
N ARG A 107 -7.17 -13.44 0.21
CA ARG A 107 -7.49 -13.87 -1.15
C ARG A 107 -6.77 -13.01 -2.17
N PHE A 108 -6.61 -13.55 -3.37
CA PHE A 108 -6.24 -12.81 -4.58
C PHE A 108 -7.40 -12.83 -5.57
N GLU A 109 -7.50 -11.75 -6.34
CA GLU A 109 -8.51 -11.48 -7.37
C GLU A 109 -7.89 -10.71 -8.53
#